data_AF-A0A4Q7BIX3-F1
#
_entry.id   AF-A0A4Q7BIX3-F1
#
_cell.length_a   1.000
_cell.length_b   1.000
_cell.length_c   1.000
_cell.angle_alpha   90.00
_cell.angle_beta   90.00
_cell.angle_gamma   90.00
#
_symmetry.space_group_name_H-M   'P 1'
#
loop_
_entity.id
_entity.type
_entity.pdbx_description
1 polymer ?
#
loop_
_entity_poly.entity_id
_entity_poly.type
_entity_poly.pdbx_seq_one_letter_code
_entity_poly.pdbx_strand_id
1 'polypeptide(L)'
;MYKSKILLWLFLTCLISACSTTKIATSETASEAEYAPAPQAETSAKPAPSSTHAKAKANARAASTQNNVHSDERLGTKWGDDLSSYVTQVDLKRLSSSPIDETQIRYASKQFSGRGINSISLASGKISFSVVDDRGRILPLYRDGQNYYLSANDGQSYQLRYSNTSNQTFEIVASVDGLDVLDGSRASRSKSGYVLRPYSSFAIEGFRKSNSSVASFTFSKPQNSYAANSASGSIQNTGVIGTVVYELKAPKYYPPKKTNDGYAPAPNAFPAD
;
A
#
# COMPACT_ATOMS: atom_id res chain seq x y z
N MET A 1 47.78 -36.68 9.91
CA MET A 1 46.55 -37.00 10.68
C MET A 1 45.35 -36.72 9.80
N TYR A 2 44.56 -37.77 9.56
CA TYR A 2 43.36 -37.96 8.73
C TYR A 2 43.28 -37.38 7.30
N LYS A 3 43.61 -38.27 6.34
CA LYS A 3 43.14 -38.30 4.94
C LYS A 3 42.10 -39.43 4.81
N SER A 4 41.00 -39.24 4.07
CA SER A 4 40.27 -40.30 3.33
C SER A 4 39.19 -39.67 2.43
N LYS A 5 39.32 -39.68 1.08
CA LYS A 5 38.81 -40.66 0.07
C LYS A 5 37.27 -40.77 0.03
N ILE A 6 36.61 -40.14 -0.96
CA ILE A 6 36.08 -40.74 -2.22
C ILE A 6 35.06 -41.86 -1.98
N LEU A 7 33.79 -41.64 -2.34
CA LEU A 7 33.02 -42.61 -3.12
C LEU A 7 31.83 -41.96 -3.88
N LEU A 8 31.95 -42.02 -5.20
CA LEU A 8 30.93 -41.87 -6.23
C LEU A 8 30.02 -43.12 -6.19
N TRP A 9 28.71 -43.02 -6.39
CA TRP A 9 27.90 -44.14 -6.96
C TRP A 9 26.74 -43.59 -7.79
N LEU A 10 26.56 -44.24 -8.94
CA LEU A 10 25.74 -43.93 -10.11
C LEU A 10 24.45 -44.80 -10.07
N PHE A 11 23.36 -44.26 -10.63
CA PHE A 11 22.17 -44.91 -11.25
C PHE A 11 21.35 -45.95 -10.45
N LEU A 12 20.02 -45.72 -10.40
CA LEU A 12 19.08 -46.67 -10.99
C LEU A 12 17.74 -46.00 -11.37
N THR A 13 17.39 -46.17 -12.63
CA THR A 13 16.12 -45.89 -13.31
C THR A 13 15.02 -46.86 -12.88
N CYS A 14 13.76 -46.40 -12.83
CA CYS A 14 12.62 -47.28 -13.10
C CYS A 14 11.46 -46.50 -13.76
N LEU A 15 11.14 -46.91 -14.99
CA LEU A 15 9.97 -46.55 -15.80
C LEU A 15 8.89 -47.61 -15.58
N ILE A 16 7.63 -47.23 -15.31
CA ILE A 16 6.40 -47.99 -15.67
C ILE A 16 5.26 -46.92 -15.79
N SER A 17 4.76 -46.54 -16.98
CA SER A 17 3.68 -47.15 -17.81
C SER A 17 2.37 -47.40 -17.03
N ALA A 18 1.13 -47.18 -17.46
CA ALA A 18 0.44 -46.45 -18.53
C ALA A 18 -1.08 -46.55 -18.22
N CYS A 19 -1.86 -45.61 -18.77
CA CYS A 19 -3.28 -45.62 -19.17
C CYS A 19 -4.30 -46.61 -18.55
N SER A 20 -5.48 -46.07 -18.17
CA SER A 20 -6.75 -46.42 -18.85
C SER A 20 -7.92 -45.48 -18.51
N THR A 21 -8.68 -45.17 -19.57
CA THR A 21 -9.87 -44.33 -19.71
C THR A 21 -11.15 -45.10 -19.38
N THR A 22 -12.28 -44.37 -19.34
CA THR A 22 -13.70 -44.78 -19.62
C THR A 22 -14.55 -44.81 -18.33
N LYS A 23 -15.74 -44.20 -18.17
CA LYS A 23 -16.85 -43.85 -19.09
C LYS A 23 -17.77 -42.79 -18.45
N ILE A 24 -18.47 -42.02 -19.28
CA ILE A 24 -19.62 -41.16 -18.96
C ILE A 24 -20.92 -41.98 -19.09
N ALA A 25 -21.92 -41.74 -18.23
CA ALA A 25 -23.35 -41.83 -18.57
C ALA A 25 -24.25 -41.13 -17.52
N THR A 26 -25.26 -40.44 -18.04
CA THR A 26 -26.34 -39.60 -17.49
C THR A 26 -27.57 -40.37 -16.98
N SER A 27 -28.38 -39.74 -16.09
CA SER A 27 -29.87 -39.61 -16.06
C SER A 27 -30.42 -39.65 -14.60
N GLU A 28 -31.06 -38.61 -14.08
CA GLU A 28 -32.52 -38.31 -14.05
C GLU A 28 -33.24 -38.66 -12.71
N THR A 29 -33.71 -37.60 -12.03
CA THR A 29 -35.11 -37.27 -11.62
C THR A 29 -36.00 -38.25 -10.81
N ALA A 30 -36.51 -37.73 -9.66
CA ALA A 30 -37.81 -37.96 -8.97
C ALA A 30 -38.17 -39.39 -8.49
N SER A 31 -38.97 -39.69 -7.46
CA SER A 31 -39.78 -39.02 -6.42
C SER A 31 -40.36 -40.14 -5.52
N GLU A 32 -40.58 -39.88 -4.21
CA GLU A 32 -41.79 -40.24 -3.39
C GLU A 32 -42.19 -41.75 -3.27
N ALA A 33 -42.58 -42.40 -2.17
CA ALA A 33 -43.05 -42.09 -0.82
C ALA A 33 -42.80 -43.33 0.10
N GLU A 34 -42.53 -43.16 1.40
CA GLU A 34 -43.45 -43.49 2.52
C GLU A 34 -43.16 -44.84 3.22
N TYR A 35 -42.66 -44.77 4.47
CA TYR A 35 -43.14 -45.55 5.63
C TYR A 35 -42.34 -45.17 6.90
N ALA A 36 -43.03 -44.69 7.94
CA ALA A 36 -42.54 -44.52 9.31
C ALA A 36 -43.08 -45.71 10.17
N PRO A 37 -42.51 -46.07 11.35
CA PRO A 37 -42.33 -45.15 12.48
C PRO A 37 -41.04 -45.33 13.32
N ALA A 38 -40.75 -44.29 14.12
CA ALA A 38 -39.78 -44.24 15.23
C ALA A 38 -40.29 -45.09 16.44
N PRO A 39 -39.55 -45.33 17.56
CA PRO A 39 -38.75 -44.34 18.32
C PRO A 39 -37.47 -44.85 19.02
N GLN A 40 -36.57 -43.92 19.43
CA GLN A 40 -36.23 -43.62 20.83
C GLN A 40 -35.00 -42.69 20.92
N ALA A 41 -35.05 -41.83 21.93
CA ALA A 41 -34.22 -40.67 22.16
C ALA A 41 -32.87 -41.00 22.79
N GLU A 42 -31.81 -40.32 22.35
CA GLU A 42 -30.69 -39.95 23.21
C GLU A 42 -30.28 -38.49 22.97
N THR A 43 -30.46 -37.70 24.01
CA THR A 43 -30.03 -36.32 24.19
C THR A 43 -28.51 -36.20 24.09
N SER A 44 -28.00 -35.40 23.16
CA SER A 44 -26.61 -34.90 23.19
C SER A 44 -26.59 -33.38 23.19
N ALA A 45 -26.11 -32.83 24.31
CA ALA A 45 -26.03 -31.41 24.58
C ALA A 45 -25.05 -30.69 23.63
N LYS A 46 -25.49 -29.52 23.12
CA LYS A 46 -24.67 -28.56 22.39
C LYS A 46 -23.58 -28.00 23.31
N PRO A 47 -22.28 -28.01 22.93
CA PRO A 47 -21.26 -27.31 23.72
C PRO A 47 -21.52 -25.81 23.63
N ALA A 48 -21.66 -25.14 24.77
CA ALA A 48 -21.72 -23.69 24.85
C ALA A 48 -20.40 -23.09 24.30
N PRO A 49 -20.44 -22.01 23.51
CA PRO A 49 -19.24 -21.37 23.02
C PRO A 49 -18.45 -20.79 24.21
N SER A 50 -17.16 -21.13 24.30
CA SER A 50 -16.26 -20.65 25.34
C SER A 50 -16.21 -19.12 25.35
N SER A 51 -16.41 -18.55 26.54
CA SER A 51 -16.53 -17.09 26.79
C SER A 51 -15.28 -16.29 26.38
N THR A 52 -14.13 -16.94 26.22
CA THR A 52 -12.86 -16.32 25.83
C THR A 52 -12.86 -15.84 24.37
N HIS A 53 -13.38 -16.65 23.44
CA HIS A 53 -13.45 -16.26 22.02
C HIS A 53 -14.53 -15.19 21.78
N ALA A 54 -15.63 -15.23 22.52
CA ALA A 54 -16.68 -14.21 22.45
C ALA A 54 -16.19 -12.85 22.97
N LYS A 55 -15.43 -12.83 24.09
CA LYS A 55 -14.87 -11.60 24.67
C LYS A 55 -13.75 -11.01 23.82
N ALA A 56 -12.90 -11.85 23.21
CA ALA A 56 -11.89 -11.40 22.24
C ALA A 56 -12.52 -10.81 20.96
N LYS A 57 -13.58 -11.42 20.43
CA LYS A 57 -14.33 -10.92 19.27
C LYS A 57 -15.10 -9.64 19.58
N ALA A 58 -15.66 -9.52 20.79
CA ALA A 58 -16.31 -8.31 21.27
C ALA A 58 -15.31 -7.16 21.47
N ASN A 59 -14.12 -7.42 22.03
CA ASN A 59 -13.07 -6.42 22.18
C ASN A 59 -12.48 -5.98 20.82
N ALA A 60 -12.27 -6.92 19.89
CA ALA A 60 -11.86 -6.58 18.53
C ALA A 60 -12.92 -5.75 17.77
N ARG A 61 -14.21 -6.05 17.99
CA ARG A 61 -15.33 -5.29 17.41
C ARG A 61 -15.52 -3.92 18.08
N ALA A 62 -15.26 -3.80 19.38
CA ALA A 62 -15.28 -2.53 20.10
C ALA A 62 -14.11 -1.64 19.64
N ALA A 63 -12.90 -2.18 19.50
CA ALA A 63 -11.74 -1.47 18.94
C ALA A 63 -11.99 -0.99 17.50
N SER A 64 -12.58 -1.83 16.64
CA SER A 64 -12.94 -1.42 15.28
C SER A 64 -14.01 -0.31 15.23
N THR A 65 -14.84 -0.18 16.27
CA THR A 65 -15.89 0.86 16.33
C THR A 65 -15.31 2.22 16.73
N GLN A 66 -14.19 2.26 17.46
CA GLN A 66 -13.57 3.50 17.92
C GLN A 66 -12.96 4.34 16.78
N ASN A 67 -12.55 3.68 15.69
CA ASN A 67 -11.98 4.34 14.52
C ASN A 67 -13.01 4.64 13.41
N ASN A 68 -14.31 4.55 13.71
CA ASN A 68 -15.36 4.99 12.80
C ASN A 68 -15.32 6.52 12.63
N VAL A 69 -15.40 6.97 11.39
CA VAL A 69 -15.35 8.40 11.02
C VAL A 69 -16.79 8.91 10.85
N HIS A 70 -17.17 9.91 11.63
CA HIS A 70 -18.46 10.59 11.52
C HIS A 70 -18.47 11.55 10.33
N SER A 71 -19.65 11.91 9.82
CA SER A 71 -19.78 12.73 8.61
C SER A 71 -19.13 14.11 8.70
N ASP A 72 -19.16 14.71 9.89
CA ASP A 72 -18.53 16.00 10.22
C ASP A 72 -17.01 15.90 10.40
N GLU A 73 -16.51 14.72 10.75
CA GLU A 73 -15.07 14.41 10.82
C GLU A 73 -14.46 14.08 9.44
N ARG A 74 -15.29 13.73 8.43
CA ARG A 74 -14.79 13.36 7.10
C ARG A 74 -13.98 14.49 6.48
N LEU A 75 -12.87 14.12 5.85
CA LEU A 75 -12.05 14.97 5.02
C LEU A 75 -11.87 14.32 3.65
N GLY A 76 -11.61 15.16 2.66
CA GLY A 76 -11.05 14.82 1.36
C GLY A 76 -9.80 15.69 1.11
N THR A 77 -9.38 15.72 -0.15
CA THR A 77 -8.27 16.54 -0.63
C THR A 77 -8.76 17.47 -1.72
N LYS A 78 -8.44 18.77 -1.58
CA LYS A 78 -8.56 19.76 -2.64
C LYS A 78 -7.20 20.06 -3.26
N TRP A 79 -7.23 20.71 -4.41
CA TRP A 79 -6.05 21.33 -5.00
C TRP A 79 -5.69 22.59 -4.19
N GLY A 80 -4.43 22.67 -3.78
CA GLY A 80 -3.85 23.86 -3.19
C GLY A 80 -3.07 24.67 -4.23
N ASP A 81 -1.99 25.30 -3.77
CA ASP A 81 -1.13 26.15 -4.58
C ASP A 81 -0.40 25.39 -5.70
N ASP A 82 -0.07 26.11 -6.77
CA ASP A 82 0.80 25.62 -7.83
C ASP A 82 2.26 25.64 -7.37
N LEU A 83 2.90 24.47 -7.34
CA LEU A 83 4.29 24.31 -6.91
C LEU A 83 5.18 23.86 -8.07
N SER A 84 6.37 24.44 -8.16
CA SER A 84 7.44 23.98 -9.05
C SER A 84 8.00 22.64 -8.57
N SER A 85 7.87 21.60 -9.40
CA SER A 85 8.23 20.23 -9.05
C SER A 85 8.67 19.46 -10.30
N TYR A 86 9.97 19.22 -10.41
CA TYR A 86 10.59 18.68 -11.62
C TYR A 86 10.73 17.16 -11.59
N VAL A 87 10.34 16.53 -12.69
CA VAL A 87 10.56 15.10 -12.93
C VAL A 87 11.12 14.86 -14.32
N THR A 88 11.80 13.73 -14.46
CA THR A 88 12.17 13.18 -15.75
C THR A 88 11.49 11.84 -15.92
N GLN A 89 10.88 11.63 -17.09
CA GLN A 89 10.30 10.34 -17.42
C GLN A 89 11.43 9.34 -17.73
N VAL A 90 11.26 8.13 -17.23
CA VAL A 90 12.17 7.01 -17.50
C VAL A 90 11.36 5.77 -17.81
N ASP A 91 11.84 4.95 -18.74
CA ASP A 91 11.20 3.69 -19.11
C ASP A 91 11.91 2.53 -18.40
N LEU A 92 11.36 2.14 -17.25
CA LEU A 92 11.83 0.99 -16.48
C LEU A 92 10.74 -0.09 -16.44
N LYS A 93 11.16 -1.35 -16.36
CA LYS A 93 10.23 -2.50 -16.30
C LYS A 93 10.10 -3.00 -14.88
N ARG A 94 8.88 -3.30 -14.43
CA ARG A 94 8.64 -4.05 -13.19
C ARG A 94 9.28 -5.44 -13.27
N LEU A 95 9.81 -5.94 -12.16
CA LEU A 95 10.29 -7.32 -12.09
C LEU A 95 9.14 -8.33 -12.12
N SER A 96 7.97 -7.95 -11.61
CA SER A 96 6.74 -8.74 -11.60
C SER A 96 5.53 -7.84 -11.81
N SER A 97 4.43 -8.39 -12.34
CA SER A 97 3.13 -7.71 -12.42
C SER A 97 2.39 -7.68 -11.07
N SER A 98 2.79 -8.52 -10.12
CA SER A 98 2.29 -8.49 -8.74
C SER A 98 3.06 -7.49 -7.89
N PRO A 99 2.37 -6.68 -7.06
CA PRO A 99 3.05 -5.77 -6.15
C PRO A 99 3.78 -6.54 -5.05
N ILE A 100 4.90 -5.98 -4.59
CA ILE A 100 5.64 -6.54 -3.45
C ILE A 100 5.12 -6.02 -2.11
N ASP A 101 4.38 -4.92 -2.13
CA ASP A 101 3.69 -4.35 -0.98
C ASP A 101 2.54 -3.43 -1.41
N GLU A 102 1.52 -3.30 -0.55
CA GLU A 102 0.39 -2.41 -0.74
C GLU A 102 -0.12 -1.94 0.62
N THR A 103 -0.39 -0.65 0.75
CA THR A 103 -0.96 -0.07 1.98
C THR A 103 -2.00 0.99 1.68
N GLN A 104 -2.89 1.20 2.65
CA GLN A 104 -3.88 2.27 2.63
C GLN A 104 -3.89 2.98 3.98
N ILE A 105 -3.99 4.32 3.92
CA ILE A 105 -4.16 5.19 5.08
C ILE A 105 -5.52 5.85 4.97
N ARG A 106 -6.36 5.71 5.99
CA ARG A 106 -7.61 6.46 6.12
C ARG A 106 -7.34 7.74 6.88
N TYR A 107 -7.82 8.88 6.40
CA TYR A 107 -7.60 10.16 7.07
C TYR A 107 -8.91 10.89 7.34
N ALA A 108 -8.93 11.65 8.43
CA ALA A 108 -10.09 12.43 8.87
C ALA A 108 -9.67 13.50 9.88
N SER A 109 -10.58 14.42 10.17
CA SER A 109 -10.50 15.38 11.28
C SER A 109 -10.88 14.69 12.59
N LYS A 110 -10.18 13.59 12.89
CA LYS A 110 -10.44 12.72 14.04
C LYS A 110 -9.12 12.34 14.69
N GLN A 111 -9.10 12.36 16.02
CA GLN A 111 -8.04 11.70 16.75
C GLN A 111 -8.31 10.20 16.84
N PHE A 112 -7.52 9.42 16.13
CA PHE A 112 -7.68 7.96 16.08
C PHE A 112 -7.08 7.27 17.30
N SER A 113 -7.59 6.07 17.58
CA SER A 113 -7.05 5.18 18.61
C SER A 113 -6.06 4.20 17.99
N GLY A 114 -5.06 3.75 18.76
CA GLY A 114 -4.07 2.77 18.34
C GLY A 114 -2.64 3.18 18.69
N ARG A 115 -1.66 2.46 18.14
CA ARG A 115 -0.25 2.79 18.34
C ARG A 115 0.14 3.96 17.45
N GLY A 116 0.56 5.07 18.04
CA GLY A 116 1.19 6.17 17.32
C GLY A 116 2.48 5.73 16.61
N ILE A 117 2.62 6.07 15.34
CA ILE A 117 3.80 5.79 14.51
C ILE A 117 4.15 7.03 13.69
N ASN A 118 5.41 7.16 13.30
CA ASN A 118 5.88 8.27 12.46
C ASN A 118 5.97 7.87 10.97
N SER A 119 6.04 6.58 10.68
CA SER A 119 6.10 6.05 9.32
C SER A 119 5.59 4.61 9.25
N ILE A 120 5.18 4.22 8.05
CA ILE A 120 4.84 2.85 7.65
C ILE A 120 6.08 2.24 7.00
N SER A 121 6.44 1.04 7.42
CA SER A 121 7.49 0.26 6.78
C SER A 121 6.91 -0.56 5.65
N LEU A 122 7.42 -0.36 4.43
CA LEU A 122 7.01 -1.07 3.22
C LEU A 122 8.18 -1.89 2.65
N ALA A 123 7.85 -2.82 1.75
CA ALA A 123 8.78 -3.72 1.07
C ALA A 123 9.70 -4.48 2.05
N SER A 124 9.12 -4.97 3.16
CA SER A 124 9.84 -5.66 4.24
C SER A 124 10.98 -4.81 4.83
N GLY A 125 10.73 -3.55 5.20
CA GLY A 125 11.73 -2.71 5.86
C GLY A 125 12.52 -1.76 4.95
N LYS A 126 12.42 -1.93 3.64
CA LYS A 126 13.29 -1.23 2.68
C LYS A 126 12.82 0.19 2.36
N ILE A 127 11.54 0.47 2.57
CA ILE A 127 10.95 1.77 2.31
C ILE A 127 10.29 2.28 3.60
N SER A 128 10.58 3.51 3.97
CA SER A 128 9.84 4.26 4.99
C SER A 128 8.88 5.23 4.30
N PHE A 129 7.59 5.10 4.59
CA PHE A 129 6.54 6.00 4.09
C PHE A 129 5.95 6.84 5.23
N SER A 130 6.04 8.16 5.12
CA SER A 130 5.47 9.12 6.08
C SER A 130 4.61 10.15 5.37
N VAL A 131 3.59 10.67 6.07
CA VAL A 131 2.86 11.87 5.64
C VAL A 131 3.43 13.05 6.41
N VAL A 132 3.78 14.12 5.70
CA VAL A 132 4.37 15.33 6.29
C VAL A 132 3.65 16.58 5.86
N ASP A 133 3.78 17.68 6.59
CA ASP A 133 3.35 18.99 6.11
C ASP A 133 4.38 19.63 5.16
N ASP A 134 4.06 20.83 4.68
CA ASP A 134 4.90 21.69 3.83
C ASP A 134 6.23 22.08 4.47
N ARG A 135 6.34 22.05 5.80
CA ARG A 135 7.56 22.29 6.58
C ARG A 135 8.34 21.00 6.87
N GLY A 136 7.90 19.86 6.32
CA GLY A 136 8.52 18.56 6.50
C GLY A 136 8.25 17.90 7.86
N ARG A 137 7.39 18.48 8.70
CA ARG A 137 7.00 17.91 10.00
C ARG A 137 6.09 16.72 9.77
N ILE A 138 6.36 15.63 10.48
CA ILE A 138 5.59 14.39 10.36
C ILE A 138 4.20 14.59 10.95
N LEU A 139 3.16 14.15 10.21
CA LEU A 139 1.79 14.16 10.69
C LEU A 139 1.48 12.90 11.51
N PRO A 140 0.61 12.98 12.53
CA PRO A 140 0.33 11.84 13.42
C PRO A 140 -0.36 10.67 12.69
N LEU A 141 0.32 9.53 12.62
CA LEU A 141 -0.22 8.27 12.13
C LEU A 141 -0.52 7.32 13.30
N TYR A 142 -1.61 6.58 13.18
CA TYR A 142 -2.05 5.57 14.14
C TYR A 142 -2.19 4.23 13.45
N ARG A 143 -1.68 3.17 14.10
CA ARG A 143 -1.85 1.79 13.65
C ARG A 143 -2.75 1.05 14.61
N ASP A 144 -3.80 0.44 14.07
CA ASP A 144 -4.69 -0.49 14.76
C ASP A 144 -4.82 -1.77 13.93
N GLY A 145 -4.21 -2.86 14.42
CA GLY A 145 -4.04 -4.08 13.64
C GLY A 145 -3.26 -3.83 12.35
N GLN A 146 -3.92 -4.05 11.21
CA GLN A 146 -3.36 -3.79 9.87
C GLN A 146 -3.84 -2.49 9.24
N ASN A 147 -4.66 -1.72 9.97
CA ASN A 147 -5.21 -0.47 9.48
C ASN A 147 -4.34 0.70 9.91
N TYR A 148 -4.18 1.67 9.01
CA TYR A 148 -3.47 2.91 9.25
C TYR A 148 -4.44 4.08 9.17
N TYR A 149 -4.32 4.99 10.14
CA TYR A 149 -5.14 6.17 10.24
C TYR A 149 -4.28 7.41 10.38
N LEU A 150 -4.69 8.50 9.75
CA LEU A 150 -4.02 9.80 9.81
C LEU A 150 -4.98 10.83 10.39
N SER A 151 -4.60 11.46 11.50
CA SER A 151 -5.31 12.63 12.02
C SER A 151 -4.85 13.87 11.25
N ALA A 152 -5.78 14.59 10.66
CA ALA A 152 -5.52 15.77 9.84
C ALA A 152 -6.47 16.92 10.18
N ASN A 153 -6.10 18.15 9.81
CA ASN A 153 -6.96 19.32 9.98
C ASN A 153 -7.42 19.85 8.62
N ASP A 154 -8.66 20.35 8.56
CA ASP A 154 -9.15 21.07 7.37
C ASP A 154 -8.24 22.26 7.05
N GLY A 155 -7.91 22.45 5.77
CA GLY A 155 -7.00 23.49 5.30
C GLY A 155 -5.49 23.20 5.49
N GLN A 156 -5.11 22.08 6.11
CA GLN A 156 -3.71 21.71 6.28
C GLN A 156 -3.13 21.11 4.99
N SER A 157 -2.01 21.66 4.51
CA SER A 157 -1.25 21.09 3.40
C SER A 157 -0.42 19.88 3.84
N TYR A 158 -0.25 18.93 2.93
CA TYR A 158 0.52 17.72 3.22
C TYR A 158 1.21 17.14 1.97
N GLN A 159 2.19 16.27 2.21
CA GLN A 159 2.98 15.60 1.18
C GLN A 159 3.19 14.13 1.56
N LEU A 160 3.34 13.28 0.54
CA LEU A 160 3.63 11.86 0.72
C LEU A 160 5.13 11.61 0.56
N ARG A 161 5.85 11.37 1.66
CA ARG A 161 7.31 11.22 1.64
C ARG A 161 7.72 9.75 1.73
N TYR A 162 8.52 9.32 0.75
CA TYR A 162 9.07 7.97 0.66
C TYR A 162 10.59 8.02 0.76
N SER A 163 11.17 7.11 1.54
CA SER A 163 12.62 6.99 1.68
C SER A 163 13.02 5.53 1.51
N ASN A 164 13.99 5.26 0.63
CA ASN A 164 14.53 3.94 0.37
C ASN A 164 15.86 3.77 1.11
N THR A 165 15.95 2.74 1.94
CA THR A 165 17.15 2.41 2.73
C THR A 165 17.94 1.24 2.15
N SER A 166 17.55 0.76 0.96
CA SER A 166 18.14 -0.39 0.27
C SER A 166 18.86 -0.01 -1.02
N ASN A 167 19.55 -0.99 -1.61
CA ASN A 167 20.20 -0.88 -2.90
C ASN A 167 19.29 -1.21 -4.11
N GLN A 168 18.00 -1.47 -3.87
CA GLN A 168 17.02 -1.80 -4.91
C GLN A 168 16.31 -0.53 -5.41
N THR A 169 15.74 -0.59 -6.61
CA THR A 169 14.91 0.50 -7.18
C THR A 169 13.46 0.08 -7.15
N PHE A 170 12.58 0.97 -6.68
CA PHE A 170 11.14 0.71 -6.59
C PHE A 170 10.33 1.68 -7.44
N GLU A 171 9.15 1.25 -7.84
CA GLU A 171 8.08 2.09 -8.35
C GLU A 171 7.04 2.28 -7.25
N ILE A 172 6.67 3.54 -7.02
CA ILE A 172 5.64 3.95 -6.07
C ILE A 172 4.44 4.44 -6.87
N VAL A 173 3.41 3.59 -6.97
CA VAL A 173 2.11 3.97 -7.52
C VAL A 173 1.25 4.49 -6.37
N ALA A 174 0.94 5.78 -6.38
CA ALA A 174 0.25 6.43 -5.27
C ALA A 174 -1.10 7.00 -5.71
N SER A 175 -2.06 7.01 -4.80
CA SER A 175 -3.37 7.61 -5.01
C SER A 175 -3.84 8.38 -3.78
N VAL A 176 -4.67 9.38 -4.03
CA VAL A 176 -5.33 10.21 -3.03
C VAL A 176 -6.79 10.33 -3.42
N ASP A 177 -7.70 10.03 -2.51
CA ASP A 177 -9.15 10.05 -2.73
C ASP A 177 -9.63 9.20 -3.92
N GLY A 178 -8.91 8.11 -4.19
CA GLY A 178 -9.17 7.22 -5.30
C GLY A 178 -8.71 7.73 -6.66
N LEU A 179 -7.92 8.81 -6.70
CA LEU A 179 -7.34 9.39 -7.90
C LEU A 179 -5.82 9.17 -7.93
N ASP A 180 -5.30 8.83 -9.09
CA ASP A 180 -3.88 8.71 -9.34
C ASP A 180 -3.20 10.07 -9.24
N VAL A 181 -2.06 10.12 -8.55
CA VAL A 181 -1.36 11.39 -8.29
C VAL A 181 -0.60 11.95 -9.50
N LEU A 182 -0.35 11.14 -10.53
CA LEU A 182 0.36 11.55 -11.74
C LEU A 182 -0.57 12.10 -12.82
N ASP A 183 -1.75 11.52 -12.99
CA ASP A 183 -2.65 11.90 -14.08
C ASP A 183 -4.06 12.35 -13.64
N GLY A 184 -4.35 12.30 -12.34
CA GLY A 184 -5.64 12.72 -11.78
C GLY A 184 -6.83 11.84 -12.19
N SER A 185 -6.60 10.74 -12.90
CA SER A 185 -7.64 9.78 -13.28
C SER A 185 -7.89 8.76 -12.17
N ARG A 186 -8.87 7.88 -12.36
CA ARG A 186 -9.18 6.83 -11.37
C ARG A 186 -7.95 5.95 -11.09
N ALA A 187 -7.65 5.77 -9.81
CA ALA A 187 -6.54 4.95 -9.35
C ALA A 187 -6.65 3.50 -9.83
N SER A 188 -5.52 2.92 -10.24
CA SER A 188 -5.39 1.51 -10.59
C SER A 188 -3.95 1.02 -10.32
N ARG A 189 -3.80 -0.25 -9.96
CA ARG A 189 -2.50 -0.93 -9.79
C ARG A 189 -1.68 -0.99 -11.08
N SER A 190 -2.36 -0.88 -12.23
CA SER A 190 -1.72 -0.89 -13.55
C SER A 190 -1.18 0.47 -13.98
N LYS A 191 -1.42 1.54 -13.22
CA LYS A 191 -0.89 2.88 -13.49
C LYS A 191 0.62 2.91 -13.25
N SER A 192 1.28 3.84 -13.94
CA SER A 192 2.69 4.15 -13.69
C SER A 192 2.87 4.86 -12.36
N GLY A 193 4.05 4.78 -11.78
CA GLY A 193 4.40 5.44 -10.52
C GLY A 193 5.71 6.23 -10.57
N TYR A 194 6.05 6.82 -9.43
CA TYR A 194 7.34 7.49 -9.24
C TYR A 194 8.45 6.47 -8.99
N VAL A 195 9.63 6.71 -9.54
CA VAL A 195 10.80 5.86 -9.32
C VAL A 195 11.53 6.27 -8.04
N LEU A 196 11.52 5.39 -7.05
CA LEU A 196 12.29 5.51 -5.82
C LEU A 196 13.65 4.81 -6.00
N ARG A 197 14.69 5.59 -6.26
CA ARG A 197 16.06 5.10 -6.47
C ARG A 197 16.70 4.58 -5.18
N PRO A 198 17.76 3.76 -5.27
CA PRO A 198 18.53 3.28 -4.13
C PRO A 198 18.97 4.44 -3.21
N TYR A 199 18.84 4.25 -1.90
CA TYR A 199 19.29 5.21 -0.88
C TYR A 199 18.75 6.65 -1.04
N SER A 200 17.67 6.82 -1.80
CA SER A 200 17.09 8.13 -2.13
C SER A 200 15.76 8.33 -1.42
N SER A 201 15.33 9.59 -1.38
CA SER A 201 14.01 9.96 -0.88
C SER A 201 13.38 10.99 -1.80
N PHE A 202 12.06 11.00 -1.89
CA PHE A 202 11.30 12.08 -2.53
C PHE A 202 9.97 12.30 -1.80
N ALA A 203 9.34 13.44 -2.07
CA ALA A 203 7.99 13.74 -1.66
C ALA A 203 7.08 13.91 -2.89
N ILE A 204 5.87 13.38 -2.82
CA ILE A 204 4.78 13.72 -3.75
C ILE A 204 4.06 14.90 -3.12
N GLU A 205 4.32 16.08 -3.66
CA GLU A 205 3.87 17.36 -3.11
C GLU A 205 2.41 17.67 -3.49
N GLY A 206 1.88 17.01 -4.52
CA GLY A 206 0.57 17.31 -5.08
C GLY A 206 0.17 16.42 -6.25
N PHE A 207 -0.99 16.72 -6.83
CA PHE A 207 -1.42 16.15 -8.10
C PHE A 207 -0.59 16.75 -9.24
N ARG A 208 -0.01 15.91 -10.08
CA ARG A 208 0.85 16.39 -11.16
C ARG A 208 0.03 17.08 -12.26
N LYS A 209 0.49 18.27 -12.65
CA LYS A 209 -0.06 19.06 -13.76
C LYS A 209 0.83 18.98 -15.00
N SER A 210 2.13 18.89 -14.80
CA SER A 210 3.14 18.79 -15.86
C SER A 210 4.43 18.14 -15.34
N ASN A 211 5.46 18.04 -16.18
CA ASN A 211 6.78 17.56 -15.75
C ASN A 211 7.51 18.53 -14.80
N SER A 212 7.07 19.77 -14.68
CA SER A 212 7.70 20.80 -13.85
C SER A 212 6.77 21.40 -12.80
N SER A 213 5.52 20.93 -12.69
CA SER A 213 4.58 21.49 -11.71
C SER A 213 3.54 20.49 -11.20
N VAL A 214 3.09 20.76 -9.98
CA VAL A 214 2.01 20.05 -9.29
C VAL A 214 1.04 21.06 -8.67
N ALA A 215 -0.22 20.66 -8.47
CA ALA A 215 -1.15 21.30 -7.55
C ALA A 215 -1.04 20.63 -6.18
N SER A 216 -0.59 21.38 -5.16
CA SER A 216 -0.32 20.82 -3.83
C SER A 216 -1.54 20.16 -3.19
N PHE A 217 -1.31 19.20 -2.30
CA PHE A 217 -2.40 18.60 -1.54
C PHE A 217 -2.78 19.44 -0.33
N THR A 218 -4.07 19.72 -0.18
CA THR A 218 -4.63 20.32 1.04
C THR A 218 -5.84 19.53 1.49
N PHE A 219 -5.87 19.15 2.77
CA PHE A 219 -7.06 18.52 3.35
C PHE A 219 -8.24 19.49 3.29
N SER A 220 -9.41 19.00 2.91
CA SER A 220 -10.63 19.81 2.80
C SER A 220 -11.88 19.06 3.27
N LYS A 221 -12.94 19.77 3.61
CA LYS A 221 -14.27 19.16 3.75
C LYS A 221 -14.71 18.48 2.44
N PRO A 222 -15.43 17.34 2.48
CA PRO A 222 -15.75 16.55 1.29
C PRO A 222 -16.45 17.34 0.18
N GLN A 223 -17.33 18.29 0.52
CA GLN A 223 -18.02 19.14 -0.45
C GLN A 223 -17.06 19.98 -1.32
N ASN A 224 -15.91 20.33 -0.75
CA ASN A 224 -14.85 21.12 -1.39
C ASN A 224 -13.71 20.23 -1.90
N SER A 225 -13.86 18.90 -1.84
CA SER A 225 -12.82 17.96 -2.26
C SER A 225 -12.83 17.74 -3.77
N TYR A 226 -11.67 17.43 -4.33
CA TYR A 226 -11.53 17.22 -5.77
C TYR A 226 -12.33 15.99 -6.23
N ALA A 227 -12.35 14.91 -5.44
CA ALA A 227 -13.12 13.70 -5.76
C ALA A 227 -14.64 13.93 -5.78
N ALA A 228 -15.16 14.90 -5.00
CA ALA A 228 -16.57 15.28 -5.06
C ALA A 228 -16.92 16.15 -6.28
N ASN A 229 -15.92 16.80 -6.88
CA ASN A 229 -16.08 17.74 -8.00
C ASN A 229 -15.51 17.21 -9.33
N SER A 230 -15.06 15.96 -9.38
CA SER A 230 -14.43 15.34 -10.56
C SER A 230 -15.33 14.25 -11.13
N ALA A 231 -15.49 14.23 -12.46
CA ALA A 231 -16.22 13.17 -13.18
C ALA A 231 -15.65 11.76 -12.95
N SER A 232 -14.36 11.67 -12.62
CA SER A 232 -13.62 10.42 -12.37
C SER A 232 -13.43 10.10 -10.87
N GLY A 233 -13.86 10.99 -9.98
CA GLY A 233 -13.72 10.84 -8.53
C GLY A 233 -14.73 9.85 -7.95
N SER A 234 -14.35 9.15 -6.89
CA SER A 234 -15.28 8.30 -6.14
C SER A 234 -15.46 8.82 -4.73
N ILE A 235 -16.67 9.28 -4.41
CA ILE A 235 -17.05 9.74 -3.05
C ILE A 235 -16.82 8.65 -1.99
N GLN A 236 -16.80 7.37 -2.39
CA GLN A 236 -16.53 6.25 -1.49
C GLN A 236 -15.06 6.13 -1.08
N ASN A 237 -14.14 6.62 -1.91
CA ASN A 237 -12.70 6.59 -1.63
C ASN A 237 -12.16 7.91 -1.07
N THR A 238 -13.00 8.93 -0.91
CA THR A 238 -12.65 10.18 -0.23
C THR A 238 -12.19 9.88 1.20
N GLY A 239 -11.05 10.45 1.60
CA GLY A 239 -10.44 10.17 2.90
C GLY A 239 -9.46 9.00 2.88
N VAL A 240 -8.94 8.61 1.71
CA VAL A 240 -8.01 7.47 1.56
C VAL A 240 -6.78 7.87 0.76
N ILE A 241 -5.60 7.55 1.29
CA ILE A 241 -4.32 7.55 0.58
C ILE A 241 -3.93 6.10 0.32
N GLY A 242 -3.66 5.74 -0.93
CA GLY A 242 -3.22 4.41 -1.34
C GLY A 242 -1.80 4.41 -1.86
N THR A 243 -1.05 3.36 -1.56
CA THR A 243 0.30 3.14 -2.10
C THR A 243 0.45 1.69 -2.51
N VAL A 244 0.97 1.47 -3.71
CA VAL A 244 1.36 0.16 -4.23
C VAL A 244 2.84 0.22 -4.62
N VAL A 245 3.60 -0.79 -4.21
CA VAL A 245 5.05 -0.86 -4.44
C VAL A 245 5.36 -2.00 -5.38
N TYR A 246 6.14 -1.69 -6.42
CA TYR A 246 6.75 -2.69 -7.31
C TYR A 246 8.26 -2.56 -7.26
N GLU A 247 8.96 -3.70 -7.36
CA GLU A 247 10.40 -3.67 -7.62
C GLU A 247 10.66 -3.51 -9.12
N LEU A 248 11.61 -2.65 -9.48
CA LEU A 248 11.96 -2.35 -10.86
C LEU A 248 13.26 -3.04 -11.28
N LYS A 249 13.29 -3.51 -12.53
CA LYS A 249 14.50 -3.91 -13.23
C LYS A 249 15.28 -2.66 -13.64
N ALA A 250 15.97 -2.06 -12.68
CA ALA A 250 16.90 -0.96 -12.94
C ALA A 250 18.32 -1.50 -13.22
N PRO A 251 19.13 -0.82 -14.04
CA PRO A 251 20.57 -1.05 -14.07
C PRO A 251 21.10 -0.95 -12.65
N LYS A 252 22.05 -1.83 -12.26
CA LYS A 252 22.69 -1.75 -10.95
C LYS A 252 23.22 -0.33 -10.76
N TYR A 253 22.61 0.42 -9.85
CA TYR A 253 23.06 1.76 -9.51
C TYR A 253 24.44 1.62 -8.88
N TYR A 254 25.49 2.01 -9.60
CA TYR A 254 26.76 2.33 -8.97
C TYR A 254 26.57 3.71 -8.34
N PRO A 255 26.73 3.86 -7.01
CA PRO A 255 26.79 5.20 -6.44
C PRO A 255 27.89 5.96 -7.19
N PRO A 256 27.69 7.26 -7.49
CA PRO A 256 28.78 8.04 -8.05
C PRO A 256 29.96 7.86 -7.10
N LYS A 257 31.10 7.38 -7.62
CA LYS A 257 32.37 7.50 -6.89
C LYS A 257 32.45 8.98 -6.52
N LYS A 258 32.76 9.28 -5.25
CA LYS A 258 33.24 10.62 -4.91
C LYS A 258 34.51 10.82 -5.72
N THR A 259 34.38 11.42 -6.88
CA THR A 259 35.49 11.91 -7.66
C THR A 259 35.94 13.17 -6.93
N ASN A 260 37.22 13.23 -6.57
CA ASN A 260 37.84 14.49 -6.15
C ASN A 260 37.88 15.35 -7.40
N ASP A 261 36.76 15.99 -7.69
CA ASP A 261 36.57 16.77 -8.90
C ASP A 261 37.34 18.05 -8.74
N GLY A 262 38.45 18.17 -9.49
CA GLY A 262 39.14 19.44 -9.72
C GLY A 262 38.28 20.43 -10.50
N TYR A 263 37.07 20.71 -10.02
CA TYR A 263 36.21 21.82 -10.42
C TYR A 263 36.34 22.94 -9.39
N ALA A 264 36.36 24.18 -9.89
CA ALA A 264 36.61 25.38 -9.10
C ALA A 264 35.56 25.59 -7.99
N PRO A 265 35.95 26.12 -6.81
CA PRO A 265 35.00 26.49 -5.78
C PRO A 265 33.99 27.51 -6.31
N ALA A 266 32.77 27.45 -5.79
CA ALA A 266 31.73 28.42 -6.10
C ALA A 266 32.25 29.85 -5.81
N PRO A 267 32.04 30.83 -6.71
CA PRO A 267 32.47 32.20 -6.46
C PRO A 267 31.77 32.76 -5.22
N ASN A 268 32.50 33.54 -4.43
CA ASN A 268 31.98 34.21 -3.24
C ASN A 268 30.74 35.03 -3.61
N ALA A 269 29.64 34.80 -2.90
CA ALA A 269 28.47 35.66 -2.96
C ALA A 269 28.89 37.09 -2.55
N PHE A 270 28.45 38.08 -3.33
CA PHE A 270 28.69 39.48 -3.02
C PHE A 270 28.12 39.84 -1.64
N PRO A 271 28.76 40.77 -0.89
CA PRO A 271 28.19 41.30 0.34
C PRO A 271 26.85 42.00 0.02
N ALA A 272 25.80 41.68 0.77
CA ALA A 272 24.58 42.46 0.74
C ALA A 272 24.83 43.80 1.45
N ASP A 273 24.36 44.88 0.84
CA ASP A 273 24.29 46.25 1.37
C ASP A 273 23.19 46.41 2.44
#